data_AF-A0A379X573-F1
#
_entry.id   AF-A0A379X573-F1
#
_cell.length_a   1.000
_cell.length_b   1.000
_cell.length_c   1.000
_cell.angle_alpha   90.00
_cell.angle_beta   90.00
_cell.angle_gamma   90.00
#
_symmetry.space_group_name_H-M   'P 1'
#
loop_
_entity.id
_entity.type
_entity.pdbx_description
1 polymer ?
#
loop_
_entity_poly.entity_id
_entity_poly.type
_entity_poly.pdbx_seq_one_letter_code
_entity_poly.pdbx_strand_id
1 'polypeptide(L)' 'MAEKFRDEGRDVLLFVDNIYRYTLAGTEVSALLGRMPSAVGYQPTLAEEMGVLQERITSTKTGSITSVQAYTYRRMT' A
#
# COMPACT_ATOMS: atom_id res chain seq x y z
N MET A 1 -10.33 7.34 -5.89
CA MET A 1 -10.21 8.58 -6.70
C MET A 1 -9.36 8.35 -7.95
N ALA A 2 -8.10 7.91 -7.81
CA ALA A 2 -7.24 7.59 -8.97
C ALA A 2 -7.85 6.51 -9.90
N GLU A 3 -8.41 5.43 -9.34
CA GLU A 3 -9.10 4.39 -10.13
C GLU A 3 -10.27 4.94 -10.95
N LYS A 4 -11.05 5.87 -10.38
CA LYS A 4 -12.15 6.49 -11.12
C LYS A 4 -11.64 7.21 -12.38
N PHE A 5 -10.56 7.98 -12.26
CA PHE A 5 -9.98 8.68 -13.40
C PHE A 5 -9.31 7.72 -14.42
N ARG A 6 -8.73 6.62 -13.94
CA ARG A 6 -8.22 5.54 -14.80
C ARG A 6 -9.36 4.89 -15.59
N ASP A 7 -10.48 4.61 -14.93
CA ASP A 7 -11.64 3.94 -15.53
C ASP A 7 -12.40 4.87 -16.50
N GLU A 8 -12.30 6.20 -16.30
CA GLU A 8 -12.71 7.23 -17.26
C GLU A 8 -11.75 7.37 -18.46
N GLY A 9 -10.66 6.60 -18.49
CA GLY A 9 -9.73 6.52 -19.61
C GLY A 9 -8.56 7.50 -19.56
N ARG A 10 -8.19 8.00 -18.38
CA ARG A 10 -7.08 8.94 -18.19
C ARG A 10 -5.85 8.24 -17.65
N ASP A 11 -4.69 8.79 -17.98
CA ASP A 11 -3.44 8.45 -17.32
C ASP A 11 -3.29 9.28 -16.04
N VAL A 12 -3.18 8.59 -14.91
CA VAL A 12 -3.20 9.19 -13.58
C VAL A 12 -1.84 9.00 -12.92
N LEU A 13 -1.26 10.09 -12.43
CA LEU A 13 -0.06 10.06 -11.62
C LEU A 13 -0.45 10.08 -10.13
N LEU A 14 -0.12 9.01 -9.40
CA LEU A 14 -0.43 8.83 -7.98
C LEU A 14 0.84 8.97 -7.12
N PHE A 15 0.93 10.04 -6.36
CA PHE A 15 2.01 10.23 -5.38
C PHE A 15 1.61 9.67 -4.02
N VAL A 16 2.38 8.69 -3.53
CA VAL A 16 2.28 8.17 -2.16
C VAL A 16 3.50 8.67 -1.40
N ASP A 17 3.28 9.53 -0.42
CA ASP A 17 4.34 10.19 0.35
C ASP A 17 5.15 9.22 1.20
N ASN A 18 4.52 8.21 1.79
CA ASN A 18 5.20 7.19 2.56
C ASN A 18 4.40 5.90 2.71
N ILE A 19 4.71 4.90 1.89
CA ILE A 19 4.05 3.59 1.96
C ILE A 19 4.35 2.85 3.29
N TYR A 20 5.44 3.18 3.99
CA TYR A 20 5.74 2.59 5.30
C TYR A 20 4.70 2.97 6.36
N ARG A 21 4.08 4.15 6.27
CA ARG A 21 3.02 4.57 7.20
C ARG A 21 1.78 3.68 7.10
N TYR A 22 1.47 3.19 5.90
CA TYR A 22 0.38 2.24 5.69
C TYR A 22 0.64 0.93 6.44
N THR A 23 1.85 0.38 6.32
CA THR A 23 2.28 -0.82 7.04
C THR A 23 2.28 -0.66 8.57
N LEU A 24 2.72 0.49 9.07
CA LEU A 24 2.75 0.78 10.51
C LEU A 24 1.34 0.86 11.09
N ALA A 25 0.43 1.58 10.43
CA ALA A 25 -0.96 1.67 10.85
C ALA A 25 -1.64 0.28 10.83
N GLY A 26 -1.38 -0.54 9.81
CA GLY A 26 -1.86 -1.93 9.79
C GLY A 26 -1.37 -2.75 10.98
N THR A 27 -0.10 -2.58 11.35
CA THR A 27 0.49 -3.24 12.53
C THR A 27 -0.17 -2.78 13.83
N GLU A 28 -0.41 -1.48 14.01
CA GLU A 28 -1.11 -0.94 15.19
C GLU A 28 -2.55 -1.46 15.30
N VAL A 29 -3.29 -1.49 14.18
CA VAL A 29 -4.65 -2.04 14.14
C VAL A 29 -4.66 -3.55 14.38
N SER A 30 -3.72 -4.28 13.81
CA SER A 30 -3.58 -5.73 14.02
C SER A 30 -3.29 -6.07 15.48
N ALA A 31 -2.47 -5.26 16.16
CA ALA A 31 -2.19 -5.40 17.59
C ALA A 31 -3.44 -5.12 18.44
N LEU A 32 -4.22 -4.07 18.11
CA LEU A 32 -5.50 -3.78 18.78
C LEU A 32 -6.54 -4.89 18.60
N LEU A 33 -6.53 -5.57 17.45
CA LEU A 33 -7.40 -6.72 17.16
C LEU A 33 -6.92 -8.05 17.79
N GLY A 34 -5.85 -8.02 18.59
CA GLY A 34 -5.33 -9.19 19.29
C GLY A 34 -4.69 -10.24 18.38
N ARG A 35 -4.34 -9.88 17.14
CA ARG A 35 -3.63 -10.79 16.24
C ARG A 35 -2.18 -10.90 16.68
N MET A 36 -1.64 -12.12 16.76
CA MET A 36 -0.23 -12.31 17.08
C MET A 36 0.66 -11.62 16.03
N PRO A 37 1.65 -10.82 16.45
CA PRO A 37 2.58 -10.18 15.52
C PRO A 37 3.45 -11.22 14.82
N SER A 38 3.77 -10.96 13.56
CA SER A 38 4.67 -11.76 12.72
C SER A 38 6.13 -11.31 12.90
N ALA A 39 7.03 -11.80 12.04
CA ALA A 39 8.46 -11.51 12.08
C ALA A 39 8.74 -10.00 12.18
N VAL A 40 9.59 -9.61 13.12
CA VAL A 40 10.04 -8.21 13.36
C VAL A 40 8.92 -7.26 13.82
N GLY A 41 7.77 -7.80 14.23
CA GLY A 41 6.67 -7.01 14.80
C GLY A 41 5.65 -6.51 13.78
N TYR A 42 5.73 -6.92 12.52
CA TYR A 42 4.73 -6.60 11.50
C TYR A 42 3.45 -7.43 11.64
N GLN A 43 2.34 -6.94 11.10
CA GLN A 43 1.12 -7.75 10.96
C GLN A 43 1.34 -8.99 10.08
N PRO A 44 0.71 -10.14 10.39
CA PRO A 44 0.85 -11.36 9.58
C PRO A 44 0.24 -11.25 8.18
N THR A 45 -0.72 -10.33 7.98
CA THR A 45 -1.40 -10.07 6.70
C THR A 45 -0.68 -9.05 5.81
N LEU A 46 0.52 -8.59 6.18
CA LEU A 46 1.19 -7.48 5.51
C LEU A 46 1.43 -7.74 4.01
N ALA A 47 1.93 -8.92 3.66
CA ALA A 47 2.21 -9.26 2.28
C ALA A 47 0.94 -9.28 1.42
N GLU A 48 -0.16 -9.78 1.97
CA GLU A 48 -1.46 -9.85 1.30
C GLU A 48 -2.05 -8.45 1.10
N GLU A 49 -2.09 -7.62 2.17
CA GLU A 49 -2.62 -6.25 2.08
C GLU A 49 -1.80 -5.37 1.14
N MET A 50 -0.47 -5.52 1.15
CA MET A 50 0.40 -4.82 0.21
C MET A 50 0.18 -5.30 -1.22
N GLY A 51 -0.01 -6.61 -1.43
CA GLY A 51 -0.34 -7.18 -2.74
C GLY A 51 -1.63 -6.57 -3.31
N VAL A 52 -2.71 -6.60 -2.52
CA VAL A 52 -4.01 -6.02 -2.92
C VAL A 52 -3.90 -4.54 -3.25
N LEU A 53 -3.11 -3.77 -2.48
CA LEU A 53 -2.91 -2.35 -2.76
C LEU A 53 -2.13 -2.11 -4.06
N GLN A 54 -1.03 -2.83 -4.28
CA GLN A 54 -0.19 -2.64 -5.46
C GLN A 54 -0.88 -3.15 -6.73
N GLU A 55 -1.64 -4.24 -6.67
CA GLU A 55 -2.40 -4.75 -7.81
C GLU A 55 -3.45 -3.77 -8.34
N ARG A 56 -3.96 -2.88 -7.48
CA ARG A 56 -4.88 -1.81 -7.88
C ARG A 56 -4.18 -0.67 -8.61
N ILE A 57 -2.90 -0.45 -8.32
CA ILE A 57 -2.04 0.53 -8.98
C ILE A 57 -1.44 -0.14 -10.22
N THR A 58 -2.29 -0.33 -11.22
CA THR A 58 -1.90 -0.99 -12.47
C THR A 58 -2.48 -0.28 -13.69
N SER A 59 -1.92 -0.61 -14.84
CA SER A 59 -2.43 -0.20 -16.14
C SER A 59 -3.55 -1.13 -16.58
N THR A 60 -4.64 -0.54 -17.08
CA THR A 60 -5.78 -1.25 -17.64
C THR A 60 -5.90 -0.94 -19.13
N LYS A 61 -6.84 -1.59 -19.82
CA LYS A 61 -7.10 -1.32 -21.25
C LYS A 61 -7.64 0.08 -21.52
N THR A 62 -8.24 0.73 -20.52
CA THR A 62 -8.88 2.04 -20.64
C THR A 62 -7.96 3.18 -20.24
N GLY A 63 -7.09 3.00 -19.24
CA GLY A 63 -6.14 4.00 -18.77
C GLY A 63 -5.12 3.42 -17.81
N SER A 64 -4.19 4.26 -17.33
CA SER A 64 -3.11 3.83 -16.43
C SER A 64 -3.08 4.59 -15.10
N ILE A 65 -2.60 3.93 -14.05
CA ILE A 65 -2.15 4.60 -12.83
C ILE A 65 -0.65 4.37 -12.71
N THR A 66 0.13 5.43 -12.88
CA THR A 66 1.55 5.41 -12.57
C THR A 66 1.72 5.95 -11.15
N SER A 67 2.39 5.22 -10.27
CA SER A 67 2.59 5.66 -8.89
C SER A 67 4.06 5.91 -8.56
N VAL A 68 4.32 7.03 -7.88
CA VAL A 68 5.60 7.33 -7.24
C VAL A 68 5.39 7.20 -5.74
N GLN A 69 6.03 6.20 -5.14
CA GLN A 69 5.86 5.87 -3.73
C GLN A 69 7.18 6.07 -2.99
N ALA A 70 7.20 6.96 -2.00
CA ALA A 70 8.33 7.05 -1.10
C ALA A 70 8.26 5.92 -0.06
N TYR A 71 9.41 5.33 0.24
CA TYR A 71 9.56 4.28 1.23
C TYR A 71 10.58 4.73 2.27
N THR A 72 10.16 4.81 3.54
CA THR A 72 11.09 5.02 4.65
C THR A 72 11.60 3.69 5.16
N TYR A 73 12.89 3.43 4.97
CA TYR A 73 13.57 2.32 5.61
C TYR A 73 14.03 2.74 7.02
N ARG A 74 13.49 2.10 8.06
CA ARG A 74 14.02 2.24 9.43
C ARG A 74 14.92 1.05 9.74
N ARG A 75 16.24 1.30 9.80
CA ARG A 75 17.20 0.30 10.27
C ARG A 75 17.00 0.13 11.78
N MET A 76 16.52 -1.04 12.20
CA MET A 76 16.54 -1.41 13.62
C MET A 76 17.99 -1.82 13.96
N THR A 77 18.69 -0.95 14.67
CA THR A 77 19.99 -1.23 15.33
C THR A 77 19.76 -1.48 16.80
#